data_AF-A0A081BFS5-F1
#
_entry.id   AF-A0A081BFS5-F1
#
_cell.length_a   1.000
_cell.length_b   1.000
_cell.length_c   1.000
_cell.angle_alpha   90.00
_cell.angle_beta   90.00
_cell.angle_gamma   90.00
#
_symmetry.space_group_name_H-M   'P 1'
#
loop_
_entity.id
_entity.type
_entity.pdbx_description
1 polymer ?
#
loop_
_entity_poly.entity_id
_entity_poly.type
_entity_poly.pdbx_seq_one_letter_code
_entity_poly.pdbx_strand_id
1 'polypeptide(L)'
;MTGSWNDFNDAKQNSNIIPKGTLAKVRLTIRPGGFDDPAQGWTGGYATRGTTGSVYLSGEFTVLEGPYARRKIFTLIGLYSPKGPDWA
;
A
#
# COMPACT_ATOMS: atom_id res chain seq x y z
N MET A 1 26.02 -28.51 8.30
CA MET A 1 25.00 -27.48 8.06
C MET A 1 25.71 -26.19 7.70
N THR A 2 26.02 -25.99 6.41
CA THR A 2 26.64 -24.75 5.93
C THR A 2 25.52 -23.76 5.63
N GLY A 3 25.30 -22.80 6.53
CA GLY A 3 24.39 -21.69 6.28
C GLY A 3 24.84 -20.94 5.02
N SER A 4 23.95 -20.77 4.05
CA SER A 4 24.22 -19.98 2.85
C SER A 4 24.47 -18.54 3.26
N TRP A 5 25.74 -18.13 3.33
CA TRP A 5 26.12 -16.74 3.53
C TRP A 5 25.86 -15.98 2.24
N ASN A 6 24.96 -14.99 2.27
CA ASN A 6 24.66 -14.13 1.13
C ASN A 6 25.51 -12.86 1.24
N ASP A 7 26.46 -12.71 0.32
CA ASP A 7 27.25 -11.48 0.15
C ASP A 7 26.41 -10.41 -0.56
N PHE A 8 26.34 -9.21 0.01
CA PHE A 8 25.63 -8.07 -0.58
C PHE A 8 26.58 -6.96 -1.05
N ASN A 9 27.89 -7.12 -0.92
CA ASN A 9 28.85 -6.06 -1.29
C ASN A 9 28.81 -5.74 -2.80
N ASP A 10 28.48 -6.71 -3.64
CA ASP A 10 28.35 -6.56 -5.10
C ASP A 10 26.89 -6.64 -5.60
N ALA A 11 25.92 -6.40 -4.72
CA ALA A 11 24.51 -6.47 -5.09
C ALA A 11 24.17 -5.43 -6.18
N LYS A 12 23.81 -5.91 -7.38
CA LYS A 12 23.38 -5.04 -8.49
C LYS A 12 21.97 -4.49 -8.23
N GLN A 13 21.75 -3.24 -8.61
CA GLN A 13 20.44 -2.60 -8.51
C GLN A 13 19.43 -3.35 -9.40
N ASN A 14 18.27 -3.68 -8.83
CA ASN A 14 17.19 -4.31 -9.57
C ASN A 14 16.58 -3.29 -10.55
N SER A 15 16.78 -3.49 -11.84
CA SER A 15 16.27 -2.60 -12.90
C SER A 15 14.75 -2.66 -13.08
N ASN A 16 14.06 -3.59 -12.39
CA ASN A 16 12.62 -3.80 -12.53
C ASN A 16 11.77 -2.92 -11.60
N ILE A 17 12.33 -1.88 -10.97
CA ILE A 17 11.58 -0.97 -10.10
C ILE A 17 11.02 0.23 -10.89
N ILE A 18 9.92 0.82 -10.39
CA ILE A 18 9.46 2.13 -10.87
C ILE A 18 10.31 3.19 -10.12
N PRO A 19 11.06 4.07 -10.79
CA PRO A 19 11.88 5.08 -10.13
C PRO A 19 11.06 6.04 -9.28
N LYS A 20 11.65 6.53 -8.19
CA LYS A 20 11.06 7.60 -7.37
C LYS A 20 10.81 8.84 -8.23
N GLY A 21 9.66 9.49 -8.01
CA GLY A 21 9.28 10.69 -8.76
C GLY A 21 8.68 10.42 -10.13
N THR A 22 8.48 9.14 -10.52
CA THR A 22 7.77 8.79 -11.75
C THR A 22 6.33 9.32 -11.69
N LEU A 23 5.95 10.14 -12.67
CA LEU A 23 4.56 10.50 -12.90
C LEU A 23 3.90 9.37 -13.71
N ALA A 24 2.89 8.74 -13.13
CA ALA A 24 2.17 7.64 -13.74
C ALA A 24 0.67 7.85 -13.62
N LYS A 25 -0.05 7.63 -14.72
CA LYS A 25 -1.52 7.58 -14.70
C LYS A 25 -1.96 6.23 -14.15
N VAL A 26 -2.75 6.25 -13.09
CA VAL A 26 -3.16 5.05 -12.36
C VAL A 26 -4.67 4.96 -12.22
N ARG A 27 -5.17 3.72 -12.10
CA ARG A 27 -6.51 3.43 -11.55
C ARG A 27 -6.35 2.93 -10.12
N LEU A 28 -7.01 3.59 -9.17
CA LEU A 28 -7.13 3.10 -7.79
C LEU A 28 -8.31 2.13 -7.69
N THR A 29 -8.06 0.97 -7.10
CA THR A 29 -9.07 0.03 -6.63
C THR A 29 -8.94 -0.09 -5.13
N ILE A 30 -10.02 0.10 -4.39
CA ILE A 30 -10.06 -0.08 -2.94
C ILE A 30 -10.68 -1.45 -2.67
N ARG A 31 -9.96 -2.31 -1.95
CA ARG A 31 -10.48 -3.62 -1.57
C ARG A 31 -11.35 -3.48 -0.32
N PRO A 32 -12.51 -4.18 -0.26
CA PRO A 32 -13.33 -4.21 0.94
C PRO A 32 -12.53 -4.73 2.15
N GLY A 33 -12.71 -4.04 3.27
CA GLY A 33 -12.08 -4.38 4.55
C GLY A 33 -13.06 -4.92 5.60
N GLY A 34 -14.37 -4.76 5.36
CA GLY A 34 -15.42 -5.29 6.22
C GLY A 34 -15.61 -4.55 7.54
N PHE A 35 -14.94 -3.41 7.74
CA PHE A 35 -15.14 -2.56 8.91
C PHE A 35 -15.94 -1.32 8.53
N ASP A 36 -17.00 -1.06 9.29
CA ASP A 36 -17.82 0.14 9.21
C ASP A 36 -17.90 0.81 10.57
N ASP A 37 -17.90 2.14 10.54
CA ASP A 37 -18.12 3.00 11.69
C ASP A 37 -18.98 4.20 11.24
N PRO A 38 -20.31 4.14 11.46
CA PRO A 38 -21.22 5.21 11.10
C PRO A 38 -20.90 6.55 11.75
N ALA A 39 -20.28 6.57 12.94
CA ALA A 39 -19.90 7.80 13.61
C ALA A 39 -18.76 8.53 12.87
N GLN A 40 -17.97 7.80 12.09
CA GLN A 40 -16.93 8.35 11.20
C GLN A 40 -17.40 8.48 9.74
N GLY A 41 -18.63 8.10 9.43
CA GLY A 41 -19.16 8.07 8.06
C GLY A 41 -18.67 6.90 7.21
N TRP A 42 -17.98 5.92 7.80
CA TRP A 42 -17.52 4.71 7.09
C TRP A 42 -18.65 3.70 7.09
N THR A 43 -19.35 3.59 5.95
CA THR A 43 -20.58 2.77 5.83
C THR A 43 -20.57 1.86 4.60
N GLY A 44 -19.48 1.88 3.83
CA GLY A 44 -19.38 1.17 2.55
C GLY A 44 -18.65 -0.18 2.63
N GLY A 45 -18.25 -0.64 3.82
CA GLY A 45 -17.49 -1.87 4.02
C GLY A 45 -16.04 -1.82 3.51
N TYR A 46 -15.52 -0.64 3.17
CA TYR A 46 -14.19 -0.46 2.57
C TYR A 46 -13.08 -0.30 3.60
N ALA A 47 -13.37 0.20 4.79
CA ALA A 47 -12.35 0.36 5.81
C ALA A 47 -11.92 -1.00 6.37
N THR A 48 -10.66 -1.10 6.74
CA THR A 48 -10.07 -2.25 7.45
C THR A 48 -9.58 -1.75 8.80
N ARG A 49 -9.94 -2.44 9.87
CA ARG A 49 -9.39 -2.20 11.21
C ARG A 49 -8.24 -3.18 11.48
N GLY A 50 -7.05 -2.64 11.69
CA GLY A 50 -5.87 -3.40 12.10
C GLY A 50 -5.97 -3.87 13.56
N THR A 51 -5.13 -4.84 13.92
CA THR A 51 -5.08 -5.41 15.28
C THR A 51 -4.68 -4.40 16.36
N THR A 52 -3.92 -3.37 15.99
CA THR A 52 -3.53 -2.26 16.86
C THR A 52 -4.63 -1.21 17.03
N GLY A 53 -5.75 -1.34 16.32
CA GLY A 53 -6.85 -0.38 16.32
C GLY A 53 -6.75 0.72 15.27
N SER A 54 -5.68 0.77 14.46
CA SER A 54 -5.63 1.66 13.29
C SER A 54 -6.69 1.27 12.26
N VAL A 55 -7.17 2.26 11.51
CA VAL A 55 -8.14 2.04 10.43
C VAL A 55 -7.58 2.61 9.13
N TYR A 56 -7.69 1.85 8.04
CA TYR A 56 -7.13 2.22 6.74
C TYR A 56 -7.96 1.67 5.58
N LEU A 57 -7.77 2.23 4.39
CA LEU A 57 -8.23 1.68 3.11
C LEU A 57 -7.12 0.85 2.48
N SER A 58 -7.45 -0.35 1.99
CA SER A 58 -6.53 -1.20 1.25
C SER A 58 -6.55 -0.83 -0.23
N GLY A 59 -5.56 -0.04 -0.67
CA GLY A 59 -5.47 0.48 -2.04
C GLY A 59 -4.58 -0.37 -2.95
N GLU A 60 -5.06 -0.59 -4.17
CA GLU A 60 -4.29 -1.12 -5.30
C GLU A 60 -4.31 -0.10 -6.44
N PHE A 61 -3.14 0.46 -6.78
CA PHE A 61 -2.98 1.25 -8.00
C PHE A 61 -2.49 0.36 -9.14
N THR A 62 -3.21 0.39 -10.26
CA THR A 62 -2.74 -0.20 -11.52
C THR A 62 -2.31 0.92 -12.46
N VAL A 63 -1.07 0.88 -12.94
CA VAL A 63 -0.57 1.84 -13.95
C VAL A 63 -1.27 1.57 -15.29
N LEU A 64 -1.86 2.59 -15.88
CA LEU A 64 -2.70 2.45 -17.08
C LEU A 64 -1.91 2.52 -18.39
N GLU A 65 -0.86 3.35 -18.44
CA GLU A 65 -0.12 3.65 -19.66
C GLU A 65 1.38 3.91 -19.36
N GLY A 66 2.17 3.99 -20.43
CA GLY A 66 3.61 4.24 -20.35
C GLY A 66 4.47 2.99 -20.07
N PRO A 67 5.78 3.16 -19.79
CA PRO A 67 6.74 2.06 -19.65
C PRO A 67 6.44 1.07 -18.52
N TYR A 68 5.59 1.49 -17.57
CA TYR A 68 5.23 0.73 -16.38
C TYR A 68 3.78 0.24 -16.40
N ALA A 69 3.09 0.31 -17.56
CA ALA A 69 1.70 -0.12 -17.70
C ALA A 69 1.48 -1.54 -17.15
N ARG A 70 0.32 -1.76 -16.52
CA ARG A 70 -0.11 -3.00 -15.86
C ARG A 70 0.64 -3.38 -14.59
N ARG A 71 1.64 -2.59 -14.16
CA ARG A 71 2.24 -2.79 -12.83
C ARG A 71 1.26 -2.39 -11.73
N LYS A 72 1.32 -3.14 -10.63
CA LYS A 72 0.50 -2.92 -9.44
C LYS A 72 1.34 -2.36 -8.30
N ILE A 73 0.77 -1.39 -7.59
CA ILE A 73 1.33 -0.78 -6.40
C ILE A 73 0.29 -0.95 -5.30
N PHE A 74 0.69 -1.54 -4.18
CA PHE A 74 -0.18 -1.72 -3.02
C PHE A 74 0.13 -0.68 -1.97
N THR A 75 -0.90 -0.08 -1.39
CA THR A 75 -0.78 0.91 -0.33
C THR A 75 -1.84 0.71 0.74
N LEU A 76 -1.57 1.22 1.93
CA LEU A 76 -2.55 1.41 2.99
C LEU A 76 -2.72 2.92 3.16
N ILE A 77 -3.94 3.42 2.96
CA ILE A 77 -4.28 4.83 3.16
C ILE A 77 -4.94 4.92 4.52
N GLY A 78 -4.28 5.51 5.51
CA GLY A 78 -4.85 5.55 6.84
C GLY A 78 -6.00 6.55 6.96
N LEU A 79 -6.98 6.15 7.77
CA LEU A 79 -8.18 6.90 8.11
C LEU A 79 -8.15 7.31 9.59
N TYR A 80 -7.56 6.47 10.44
CA TYR A 80 -7.47 6.70 11.88
C TYR A 80 -6.31 5.94 12.50
N SER A 81 -5.73 6.56 13.54
CA SER A 81 -4.72 5.95 14.40
C SER A 81 -5.01 6.22 15.87
N PRO A 82 -4.99 5.20 16.75
CA PRO A 82 -5.11 5.39 18.19
C PRO A 82 -4.02 6.27 18.81
N LYS A 83 -2.89 6.45 18.11
CA LYS A 83 -1.79 7.29 18.58
C LYS A 83 -2.08 8.78 18.42
N GLY A 84 -3.03 9.15 17.55
CA GLY A 84 -3.38 10.52 17.22
C GLY A 84 -3.37 10.80 15.71
N PRO A 85 -3.75 12.03 15.30
CA PRO A 85 -3.93 12.39 13.89
C PRO A 85 -2.62 12.38 13.07
N ASP A 86 -1.47 12.63 13.69
CA ASP A 86 -0.16 12.63 13.00
C ASP A 86 0.30 11.23 12.53
N TRP A 87 -0.41 10.18 12.94
CA TRP A 87 -0.08 8.78 12.65
C TRP A 87 -1.18 8.05 11.87
N ALA A 88 -2.22 8.76 11.41
CA ALA A 88 -3.22 8.22 10.50
C ALA A 88 -2.69 8.32 9.07
#